data_AF-A0A0D3K4V3-F1
#
_entry.id   AF-A0A0D3K4V3-F1
#
_cell.length_a   1.000
_cell.length_b   1.000
_cell.length_c   1.000
_cell.angle_alpha   90.00
_cell.angle_beta   90.00
_cell.angle_gamma   90.00
#
_symmetry.space_group_name_H-M   'P 1'
#
loop_
_entity.id
_entity.type
_entity.pdbx_description
1 polymer ?
#
loop_
_entity_poly.entity_id
_entity_poly.type
_entity_poly.pdbx_seq_one_letter_code
_entity_poly.pdbx_strand_id
1 'polypeptide(L)'
;MAAAKNYSAYDDATSRRLLCGDLSEETRLPRELLERFHAMWCERSRPFFAAVDETSTMSVGALAEVVRSLGVHSDLLCRSVSRVIASGAEAVSFSAFVRGYAQLHSRTLREALPFAFAVFDLDGDGLLSPAEFQTANLELKQLDPAAVRRVLAAPPSSDQQLRGGLTRDQFRYFASLSSETVLATCGFLLHVSAFYVPLYPLGPEAEEEAEREAEEAAAAQKAAGGGGGGGADGPDACGASAVGESSDGANPFEDSDMLAALESLKTTPEERAERQKAKGNEAMRSREPHAASFAVERYSEGLAERPRDARLRATLLANRAAAHTSLRNWRRALDDAKEALAVKAARRGAAAALRLGLLAEAKALSEEGLRLCGGGGESEAAELRSVASEIAAREAAEEAKRVAAAARAAMEEELAAALRARGLAVGEFLDEGLRQQCVGEHAGARLWYDSAAAELHSPVLLLYPEASMSDFIQDVAEGERLADHLEEMFGEAAERSPPWDTERKYAAPALQPYLVLDADGEAGVGTCRRLDASTALLPQLAALCAEGYTVPGVPIVHVVVRRSAFEREFLRTGGAA
;
A
#
# COMPACT_ATOMS: atom_id res chain seq x y z
N MET A 1 11.62 3.91 -38.66
CA MET A 1 10.23 4.39 -38.90
C MET A 1 9.28 3.45 -38.20
N ALA A 2 8.80 3.81 -37.00
CA ALA A 2 7.65 3.14 -36.41
C ALA A 2 6.39 3.63 -37.15
N ALA A 3 5.51 2.72 -37.55
CA ALA A 3 4.25 3.06 -38.22
C ALA A 3 3.44 4.04 -37.34
N ALA A 4 3.02 5.16 -37.91
CA ALA A 4 2.15 6.10 -37.22
C ALA A 4 0.84 5.36 -36.87
N LYS A 5 0.64 5.03 -35.59
CA LYS A 5 -0.61 4.44 -35.12
C LYS A 5 -1.73 5.44 -35.38
N ASN A 6 -2.77 5.00 -36.09
CA ASN A 6 -3.86 5.88 -36.49
C ASN A 6 -4.86 5.97 -35.34
N TYR A 7 -4.85 7.09 -34.60
CA TYR A 7 -5.72 7.32 -33.45
C TYR A 7 -7.09 7.90 -33.83
N SER A 8 -7.35 8.12 -35.11
CA SER A 8 -8.57 8.77 -35.62
C SER A 8 -9.90 8.04 -35.33
N ALA A 9 -9.84 6.83 -34.74
CA ALA A 9 -11.01 6.03 -34.39
C ALA A 9 -11.50 6.24 -32.94
N TYR A 10 -10.78 7.03 -32.14
CA TYR A 10 -11.10 7.30 -30.73
C TYR A 10 -11.52 8.75 -30.53
N ASP A 11 -12.23 9.04 -29.43
CA ASP A 11 -12.54 10.42 -29.04
C ASP A 11 -11.27 11.25 -28.77
N ASP A 12 -11.36 12.57 -28.85
CA ASP A 12 -10.21 13.46 -28.81
C ASP A 12 -9.39 13.33 -27.51
N ALA A 13 -10.07 13.08 -26.39
CA ALA A 13 -9.43 12.89 -25.08
C ALA A 13 -8.65 11.58 -25.01
N THR A 14 -9.21 10.47 -25.52
CA THR A 14 -8.54 9.16 -25.53
C THR A 14 -7.42 9.14 -26.55
N SER A 15 -7.62 9.74 -27.73
CA SER A 15 -6.60 9.92 -28.76
C SER A 15 -5.39 10.68 -28.23
N ARG A 16 -5.62 11.81 -27.53
CA ARG A 16 -4.57 12.60 -26.87
C ARG A 16 -3.82 11.77 -25.83
N ARG A 17 -4.55 11.05 -24.97
CA ARG A 17 -3.99 10.27 -23.88
C ARG A 17 -3.11 9.11 -24.38
N LEU A 18 -3.53 8.43 -25.44
CA LEU A 18 -2.79 7.34 -26.07
C LEU A 18 -1.56 7.86 -26.84
N LEU A 19 -1.73 8.92 -27.64
CA LEU A 19 -0.63 9.54 -28.39
C LEU A 19 0.47 10.06 -27.46
N CYS A 20 0.11 10.78 -26.39
CA CYS A 20 1.09 11.30 -25.43
C CYS A 20 1.75 10.19 -24.58
N GLY A 21 1.02 9.11 -24.30
CA GLY A 21 1.57 7.92 -23.64
C GLY A 21 2.64 7.23 -24.49
N ASP A 22 2.31 6.93 -25.75
CA ASP A 22 3.23 6.30 -26.70
C ASP A 22 4.47 7.16 -26.96
N LEU A 23 4.30 8.48 -27.13
CA LEU A 23 5.42 9.40 -27.30
C LEU A 23 6.27 9.54 -26.03
N SER A 24 5.68 9.45 -24.83
CA SER A 24 6.42 9.46 -23.57
C SER A 24 7.33 8.24 -23.44
N GLU A 25 6.83 7.06 -23.81
CA GLU A 25 7.62 5.82 -23.83
C GLU A 25 8.73 5.88 -24.89
N GLU A 26 8.42 6.38 -26.09
CA GLU A 26 9.37 6.49 -27.21
C GLU A 26 10.51 7.47 -26.89
N THR A 27 10.17 8.65 -26.37
CA THR A 27 11.11 9.77 -26.20
C THR A 27 11.70 9.91 -24.80
N ARG A 28 11.16 9.16 -23.81
CA ARG A 28 11.48 9.27 -22.38
C ARG A 28 11.18 10.65 -21.78
N LEU A 29 10.38 11.47 -22.45
CA LEU A 29 9.88 12.74 -21.92
C LEU A 29 8.70 12.49 -20.96
N PRO A 30 8.53 13.30 -19.90
CA PRO A 30 7.40 13.19 -18.99
C PRO A 30 6.07 13.28 -19.74
N ARG A 31 5.08 12.47 -19.34
CA ARG A 31 3.77 12.42 -20.00
C ARG A 31 3.03 13.74 -19.85
N GLU A 32 3.10 14.33 -18.67
CA GLU A 32 2.50 15.63 -18.32
C GLU A 32 3.10 16.77 -19.19
N LEU A 33 4.41 16.62 -19.50
CA LEU A 33 5.14 17.23 -20.61
C LEU A 33 4.31 17.35 -21.88
N LEU A 34 4.10 16.17 -22.45
CA LEU A 34 3.55 15.99 -23.79
C LEU A 34 2.07 16.35 -23.82
N GLU A 35 1.34 16.10 -22.74
CA GLU A 35 -0.07 16.47 -22.63
C GLU A 35 -0.25 18.00 -22.65
N ARG A 36 0.63 18.78 -22.02
CA ARG A 36 0.59 20.26 -22.10
C ARG A 36 0.98 20.78 -23.47
N PHE A 37 2.04 20.22 -24.07
CA PHE A 37 2.42 20.57 -25.44
C PHE A 37 1.31 20.27 -26.44
N HIS A 38 0.63 19.13 -26.30
CA HIS A 38 -0.50 18.75 -27.15
C HIS A 38 -1.68 19.70 -26.97
N ALA A 39 -2.00 20.13 -25.74
CA ALA A 39 -3.05 21.13 -25.52
C ALA A 39 -2.71 22.45 -26.21
N MET A 40 -1.50 22.99 -25.99
CA MET A 40 -1.08 24.23 -26.62
C MET A 40 -1.00 24.13 -28.15
N TRP A 41 -0.67 22.95 -28.69
CA TRP A 41 -0.66 22.67 -30.13
C TRP A 41 -2.07 22.71 -30.73
N CYS A 42 -3.06 22.11 -30.06
CA CYS A 42 -4.46 22.14 -30.49
C CYS A 42 -5.11 23.52 -30.33
N GLU A 43 -4.80 24.21 -29.22
CA GLU A 43 -5.34 25.54 -28.89
C GLU A 43 -4.63 26.68 -29.62
N ARG A 44 -3.54 26.38 -30.35
CA ARG A 44 -2.70 27.36 -31.07
C ARG A 44 -2.24 28.49 -30.15
N SER A 45 -1.84 28.13 -28.94
CA SER A 45 -1.51 29.09 -27.89
C SER A 45 -0.21 29.85 -28.17
N ARG A 46 -0.19 31.15 -27.81
CA ARG A 46 1.00 32.00 -27.90
C ARG A 46 1.92 31.78 -26.69
N PRO A 47 3.25 31.91 -26.83
CA PRO A 47 3.99 32.30 -28.04
C PRO A 47 4.41 31.11 -28.94
N PHE A 48 4.14 29.86 -28.55
CA PHE A 48 4.84 28.69 -29.11
C PHE A 48 4.15 28.00 -30.30
N PHE A 49 2.82 27.95 -30.39
CA PHE A 49 2.13 27.16 -31.43
C PHE A 49 1.04 27.93 -32.19
N ALA A 50 1.12 29.26 -32.17
CA ALA A 50 0.15 30.14 -32.83
C ALA A 50 0.11 29.98 -34.37
N ALA A 51 1.16 29.41 -34.97
CA ALA A 51 1.30 29.22 -36.42
C ALA A 51 0.95 27.78 -36.89
N VAL A 52 0.31 26.97 -36.04
CA VAL A 52 -0.22 25.64 -36.44
C VAL A 52 -1.47 25.83 -37.30
N ASP A 53 -1.50 25.13 -38.44
CA ASP A 53 -2.58 25.21 -39.43
C ASP A 53 -3.83 24.38 -39.07
N GLU A 54 -4.86 24.45 -39.92
CA GLU A 54 -6.12 23.68 -39.79
C GLU A 54 -5.93 22.17 -39.96
N THR A 55 -4.80 21.74 -40.51
CA THR A 55 -4.44 20.33 -40.65
C THR A 55 -3.60 19.80 -39.49
N SER A 56 -3.47 20.57 -38.39
CA SER A 56 -2.64 20.25 -37.22
C SER A 56 -1.14 20.07 -37.53
N THR A 57 -0.65 20.79 -38.54
CA THR A 57 0.77 20.84 -38.89
C THR A 57 1.34 22.25 -38.82
N MET A 58 2.66 22.36 -38.74
CA MET A 58 3.37 23.64 -38.67
C MET A 58 4.42 23.73 -39.78
N SER A 59 4.52 24.88 -40.44
CA SER A 59 5.55 25.10 -41.47
C SER A 59 6.96 25.11 -40.86
N VAL A 60 7.98 24.74 -41.65
CA VAL A 60 9.38 24.76 -41.21
C VAL A 60 9.83 26.18 -40.80
N GLY A 61 9.29 27.21 -41.46
CA GLY A 61 9.53 28.62 -41.12
C GLY A 61 8.99 29.00 -39.74
N ALA A 62 7.76 28.60 -39.43
CA ALA A 62 7.17 28.80 -38.11
C ALA A 62 7.90 27.99 -37.02
N LEU A 63 8.32 26.76 -37.33
CA LEU A 63 9.14 25.96 -36.40
C LEU A 63 10.45 26.68 -36.03
N ALA A 64 11.08 27.40 -36.97
CA ALA A 64 12.29 28.17 -36.68
C ALA A 64 12.04 29.32 -35.69
N GLU A 65 10.83 29.90 -35.65
CA GLU A 65 10.43 30.87 -34.64
C GLU A 65 10.23 30.24 -33.27
N VAL A 66 9.68 29.03 -33.22
CA VAL A 66 9.59 28.23 -32.00
C VAL A 66 10.98 27.87 -31.48
N VAL A 67 11.89 27.41 -32.35
CA VAL A 67 13.28 27.11 -31.98
C VAL A 67 14.04 28.37 -31.51
N ARG A 68 13.68 29.54 -32.05
CA ARG A 68 14.22 30.83 -31.60
C ARG A 68 13.66 31.24 -30.23
N SER A 69 12.36 31.14 -30.01
CA SER A 69 11.71 31.45 -28.72
C SER A 69 12.15 30.49 -27.63
N LEU A 70 12.57 29.30 -28.05
CA LEU A 70 13.22 28.37 -27.19
C LEU A 70 14.54 28.98 -26.66
N GLY A 71 15.41 29.59 -27.47
CA GLY A 71 16.68 30.15 -26.96
C GLY A 71 17.87 30.01 -27.89
N VAL A 72 17.66 29.53 -29.12
CA VAL A 72 18.67 29.55 -30.17
C VAL A 72 18.69 30.93 -30.82
N HIS A 73 19.77 31.67 -30.62
CA HIS A 73 19.89 33.06 -31.08
C HIS A 73 20.50 33.23 -32.49
N SER A 74 20.97 32.15 -33.13
CA SER A 74 21.45 32.16 -34.52
C SER A 74 20.32 31.76 -35.48
N ASP A 75 20.03 32.62 -36.44
CA ASP A 75 19.02 32.37 -37.47
C ASP A 75 19.39 31.19 -38.38
N LEU A 76 20.69 30.98 -38.65
CA LEU A 76 21.17 29.84 -39.44
C LEU A 76 20.89 28.51 -38.72
N LEU A 77 21.13 28.47 -37.40
CA LEU A 77 20.89 27.27 -36.60
C LEU A 77 19.41 27.00 -36.39
N CYS A 78 18.58 28.04 -36.18
CA CYS A 78 17.13 27.86 -36.13
C CYS A 78 16.61 27.22 -37.42
N ARG A 79 17.10 27.65 -38.59
CA ARG A 79 16.71 27.06 -39.88
C ARG A 79 17.21 25.62 -40.04
N SER A 80 18.45 25.35 -39.66
CA SER A 80 19.01 24.00 -39.79
C SER A 80 18.35 23.00 -38.84
N VAL A 81 18.15 23.37 -37.57
CA VAL A 81 17.41 22.57 -36.58
C VAL A 81 15.99 22.28 -37.06
N SER A 82 15.26 23.28 -37.52
CA SER A 82 13.90 23.09 -38.04
C SER A 82 13.87 22.15 -39.23
N ARG A 83 14.85 22.24 -40.14
CA ARG A 83 14.97 21.33 -41.28
C ARG A 83 15.26 19.89 -40.86
N VAL A 84 16.15 19.69 -39.88
CA VAL A 84 16.46 18.35 -39.34
C VAL A 84 15.24 17.73 -38.66
N ILE A 85 14.50 18.51 -37.88
CA ILE A 85 13.23 18.06 -37.25
C ILE A 85 12.18 17.72 -38.31
N ALA A 86 12.09 18.53 -39.37
CA ALA A 86 11.18 18.30 -40.48
C ALA A 86 11.56 17.07 -41.32
N SER A 87 12.82 16.61 -41.25
CA SER A 87 13.31 15.43 -41.96
C SER A 87 13.00 15.44 -43.47
N GLY A 88 13.02 16.63 -44.09
CA GLY A 88 12.71 16.84 -45.50
C GLY A 88 11.22 17.08 -45.84
N ALA A 89 10.34 17.14 -44.84
CA ALA A 89 8.93 17.51 -45.03
C ALA A 89 8.74 19.03 -45.07
N GLU A 90 7.76 19.51 -45.84
CA GLU A 90 7.38 20.93 -45.88
C GLU A 90 6.60 21.38 -44.63
N ALA A 91 5.97 20.43 -43.92
CA ALA A 91 5.18 20.66 -42.72
C ALA A 91 5.49 19.60 -41.63
N VAL A 92 5.45 20.03 -40.38
CA VAL A 92 5.85 19.26 -39.20
C VAL A 92 4.62 18.94 -38.35
N SER A 93 4.39 17.65 -38.09
CA SER A 93 3.34 17.18 -37.18
C SER A 93 3.78 17.29 -35.72
N PHE A 94 2.81 17.26 -34.79
CA PHE A 94 3.08 17.23 -33.35
C PHE A 94 4.08 16.12 -32.96
N SER A 95 3.92 14.92 -33.51
CA SER A 95 4.82 13.79 -33.21
C SER A 95 6.25 14.01 -33.73
N ALA A 96 6.40 14.66 -34.88
CA ALA A 96 7.71 15.00 -35.43
C ALA A 96 8.38 16.10 -34.60
N PHE A 97 7.61 17.11 -34.18
CA PHE A 97 8.07 18.13 -33.24
C PHE A 97 8.54 17.52 -31.92
N VAL A 98 7.75 16.63 -31.30
CA VAL A 98 8.12 15.98 -30.02
C VAL A 98 9.38 15.13 -30.14
N ARG A 99 9.55 14.38 -31.23
CA ARG A 99 10.79 13.59 -31.46
C ARG A 99 11.99 14.51 -31.68
N GLY A 100 11.83 15.57 -32.45
CA GLY A 100 12.86 16.59 -32.65
C GLY A 100 13.24 17.29 -31.35
N TYR A 101 12.25 17.66 -30.55
CA TYR A 101 12.41 18.23 -29.22
C TYR A 101 13.15 17.25 -28.29
N ALA A 102 12.82 15.96 -28.27
CA ALA A 102 13.54 14.97 -27.49
C ALA A 102 15.01 14.80 -27.91
N GLN A 103 15.29 14.87 -29.22
CA GLN A 103 16.66 14.79 -29.75
C GLN A 103 17.49 16.03 -29.40
N LEU A 104 16.88 17.21 -29.46
CA LEU A 104 17.44 18.47 -28.96
C LEU A 104 17.79 18.38 -27.46
N HIS A 105 17.00 17.63 -26.67
CA HIS A 105 17.15 17.47 -25.22
C HIS A 105 17.82 16.14 -24.83
N SER A 106 18.60 15.56 -25.74
CA SER A 106 19.28 14.29 -25.51
C SER A 106 20.29 14.39 -24.35
N ARG A 107 20.21 13.43 -23.42
CA ARG A 107 20.99 13.44 -22.17
C ARG A 107 22.37 12.79 -22.30
N THR A 108 22.63 12.17 -23.44
CA THR A 108 23.86 11.45 -23.71
C THR A 108 24.47 11.88 -25.03
N LEU A 109 25.80 11.94 -25.05
CA LEU A 109 26.56 12.30 -26.25
C LEU A 109 26.28 11.35 -27.42
N ARG A 110 26.04 10.06 -27.13
CA ARG A 110 25.70 9.04 -28.14
C ARG A 110 24.38 9.34 -28.86
N GLU A 111 23.43 9.97 -28.18
CA GLU A 111 22.12 10.35 -28.72
C GLU A 111 22.14 11.74 -29.38
N ALA A 112 22.94 12.68 -28.85
CA ALA A 112 23.07 14.04 -29.37
C ALA A 112 23.89 14.14 -30.67
N LEU A 113 24.95 13.33 -30.80
CA LEU A 113 25.92 13.44 -31.89
C LEU A 113 25.32 13.27 -33.31
N PRO A 114 24.43 12.29 -33.57
CA PRO A 114 23.81 12.16 -34.89
C PRO A 114 22.95 13.37 -35.27
N PHE A 115 22.24 13.94 -34.29
CA PHE A 115 21.40 15.11 -34.49
C PHE A 115 22.26 16.36 -34.72
N ALA A 116 23.29 16.57 -33.89
CA ALA A 116 24.22 17.69 -34.06
C ALA A 116 24.94 17.64 -35.43
N PHE A 117 25.38 16.46 -35.87
CA PHE A 117 25.98 16.28 -37.20
C PHE A 117 25.03 16.76 -38.32
N ALA A 118 23.76 16.35 -38.26
CA ALA A 118 22.76 16.75 -39.24
C ALA A 118 22.41 18.25 -39.19
N VAL A 119 22.57 18.90 -38.02
CA VAL A 119 22.37 20.35 -37.88
C VAL A 119 23.53 21.14 -38.51
N PHE A 120 24.75 20.61 -38.46
CA PHE A 120 25.92 21.26 -39.06
C PHE A 120 26.11 20.97 -40.56
N ASP A 121 25.52 19.89 -41.05
CA ASP A 121 25.44 19.54 -42.47
C ASP A 121 24.42 20.45 -43.15
N LEU A 122 24.86 21.61 -43.66
CA LEU A 122 23.99 22.70 -44.10
C LEU A 122 23.40 22.43 -45.49
N ASP A 123 24.00 21.57 -46.31
CA ASP A 123 23.45 21.16 -47.60
C ASP A 123 22.75 19.80 -47.58
N GLY A 124 22.92 19.02 -46.50
CA GLY A 124 22.26 17.73 -46.29
C GLY A 124 22.90 16.60 -47.11
N ASP A 125 24.14 16.77 -47.57
CA ASP A 125 24.84 15.80 -48.40
C ASP A 125 25.46 14.63 -47.61
N GLY A 126 25.36 14.68 -46.27
CA GLY A 126 25.85 13.66 -45.35
C GLY A 126 27.35 13.79 -45.03
N LEU A 127 27.99 14.88 -45.44
CA LEU A 127 29.39 15.23 -45.18
C LEU A 127 29.46 16.60 -44.52
N LEU A 128 30.42 16.79 -43.62
CA LEU A 128 30.71 18.11 -43.05
C LEU A 128 31.88 18.75 -43.80
N SER A 129 31.58 19.65 -44.73
CA SER A 129 32.61 20.35 -45.48
C SER A 129 33.32 21.43 -44.64
N PRO A 130 34.56 21.82 -45.02
CA PRO A 130 35.28 22.91 -44.37
C PRO A 130 34.52 24.24 -44.37
N ALA A 131 33.73 24.50 -45.42
CA ALA A 131 32.97 25.73 -45.56
C ALA A 131 31.75 25.77 -44.61
N GLU A 132 31.07 24.64 -44.43
CA GLU A 132 29.92 24.54 -43.51
C GLU A 132 30.36 24.68 -42.06
N PHE A 133 31.47 24.02 -41.70
CA PHE A 133 32.02 24.11 -40.36
C PHE A 133 32.56 25.51 -40.03
N GLN A 134 33.14 26.20 -41.02
CA GLN A 134 33.57 27.60 -40.86
C GLN A 134 32.39 28.56 -40.75
N THR A 135 31.35 28.39 -41.58
CA THR A 135 30.13 29.20 -41.54
C THR A 135 29.42 29.07 -40.19
N ALA A 136 29.28 27.84 -39.69
CA ALA A 136 28.71 27.60 -38.36
C ALA A 136 29.57 28.23 -37.25
N ASN A 137 30.91 28.14 -37.32
CA ASN A 137 31.79 28.73 -36.30
C ASN A 137 31.86 30.28 -36.35
N LEU A 138 31.71 30.89 -37.54
CA LEU A 138 31.75 32.34 -37.74
C LEU A 138 30.59 33.07 -37.05
N GLU A 139 29.39 32.47 -37.02
CA GLU A 139 28.24 33.03 -36.31
C GLU A 139 28.31 32.84 -34.79
N LEU A 140 28.97 31.77 -34.34
CA LEU A 140 28.97 31.37 -32.93
C LEU A 140 30.12 31.93 -32.12
N LYS A 141 31.23 32.29 -32.77
CA LYS A 141 32.43 32.88 -32.15
C LYS A 141 32.96 32.10 -30.93
N GLN A 142 32.87 30.77 -30.95
CA GLN A 142 33.14 29.93 -29.77
C GLN A 142 34.12 28.77 -30.00
N LEU A 143 34.46 28.39 -31.23
CA LEU A 143 35.49 27.37 -31.47
C LEU A 143 36.84 28.01 -31.74
N ASP A 144 37.87 27.51 -31.07
CA ASP A 144 39.27 27.82 -31.33
C ASP A 144 39.60 27.62 -32.82
N PRO A 145 40.02 28.67 -33.55
CA PRO A 145 40.42 28.57 -34.96
C PRO A 145 41.50 27.50 -35.21
N ALA A 146 42.36 27.22 -34.24
CA ALA A 146 43.38 26.17 -34.34
C ALA A 146 42.82 24.76 -34.14
N ALA A 147 41.75 24.59 -33.37
CA ALA A 147 41.00 23.33 -33.28
C ALA A 147 40.28 23.06 -34.61
N VAL A 148 39.60 24.08 -35.16
CA VAL A 148 38.95 24.02 -36.48
C VAL A 148 39.95 23.61 -37.57
N ARG A 149 41.13 24.22 -37.63
CA ARG A 149 42.16 23.85 -38.62
C ARG A 149 42.69 22.42 -38.45
N ARG A 150 42.75 21.88 -37.23
CA ARG A 150 43.14 20.48 -36.96
C ARG A 150 42.07 19.49 -37.43
N VAL A 151 40.79 19.83 -37.25
CA VAL A 151 39.64 19.05 -37.75
C VAL A 151 39.70 18.90 -39.27
N LEU A 152 40.00 20.01 -39.95
CA LEU A 152 40.05 20.11 -41.40
C LEU A 152 41.33 19.54 -42.02
N ALA A 153 42.32 19.16 -41.20
CA ALA A 153 43.62 18.65 -41.64
C ALA A 153 43.80 17.13 -41.40
N ALA A 154 42.78 16.42 -40.91
CA ALA A 154 42.85 14.97 -40.71
C ALA A 154 43.08 14.23 -42.06
N PRO A 155 43.96 13.20 -42.11
CA PRO A 155 44.36 12.59 -43.36
C PRO A 155 43.17 11.88 -44.03
N PRO A 156 42.91 12.14 -45.33
CA PRO A 156 41.75 11.59 -45.99
C PRO A 156 41.85 10.07 -46.19
N SER A 157 40.77 9.34 -45.95
CA SER A 157 40.59 7.96 -46.45
C SER A 157 40.52 7.99 -47.99
N SER A 158 40.82 6.89 -48.67
CA SER A 158 40.90 6.83 -50.15
C SER A 158 39.64 7.30 -50.92
N ASP A 159 38.44 7.31 -50.31
CA ASP A 159 37.20 7.88 -50.89
C ASP A 159 37.08 9.41 -50.77
N GLN A 160 37.91 10.03 -49.93
CA GLN A 160 37.77 11.41 -49.48
C GLN A 160 38.49 12.42 -50.41
N GLN A 161 39.27 11.94 -51.37
CA GLN A 161 39.96 12.77 -52.38
C GLN A 161 39.04 13.41 -53.43
N LEU A 162 37.79 12.96 -53.57
CA LEU A 162 36.85 13.48 -54.57
C LEU A 162 35.77 14.42 -54.01
N ARG A 163 35.47 14.41 -52.70
CA ARG A 163 34.30 15.13 -52.14
C ARG A 163 34.59 16.11 -50.99
N GLY A 164 35.76 16.06 -50.35
CA GLY A 164 36.20 17.11 -49.41
C GLY A 164 35.27 17.40 -48.23
N GLY A 165 35.17 16.49 -47.25
CA GLY A 165 34.41 16.71 -46.00
C GLY A 165 34.70 15.63 -44.94
N LEU A 166 34.20 15.83 -43.71
CA LEU A 166 34.27 14.85 -42.61
C LEU A 166 33.06 13.92 -42.62
N THR A 167 33.32 12.62 -42.49
CA THR A 167 32.27 11.61 -42.33
C THR A 167 31.74 11.56 -40.89
N ARG A 168 30.52 11.04 -40.69
CA ARG A 168 29.89 10.90 -39.36
C ARG A 168 30.77 10.16 -38.34
N ASP A 169 31.46 9.10 -38.77
CA ASP A 169 32.30 8.29 -37.88
C ASP A 169 33.61 9.01 -37.51
N GLN A 170 34.15 9.83 -38.42
CA GLN A 170 35.28 10.72 -38.13
C GLN A 170 34.89 11.88 -37.22
N PHE A 171 33.70 12.48 -37.43
CA PHE A 171 33.15 13.50 -36.52
C PHE A 171 32.94 12.94 -35.11
N ARG A 172 32.46 11.69 -35.00
CA ARG A 172 32.29 10.98 -33.73
C ARG A 172 33.62 10.68 -33.03
N TYR A 173 34.61 10.20 -33.78
CA TYR A 173 35.97 9.97 -33.27
C TYR A 173 36.62 11.28 -32.82
N PHE A 174 36.43 12.35 -33.58
CA PHE A 174 36.95 13.67 -33.27
C PHE A 174 36.29 14.30 -32.03
N ALA A 175 34.96 14.23 -31.90
CA ALA A 175 34.23 14.68 -30.71
C ALA A 175 34.68 13.93 -29.43
N SER A 176 35.23 12.72 -29.57
CA SER A 176 35.84 11.97 -28.46
C SER A 176 37.27 12.38 -28.11
N LEU A 177 38.00 13.05 -29.01
CA LEU A 177 39.40 13.45 -28.86
C LEU A 177 39.60 14.90 -28.39
N SER A 178 38.71 15.82 -28.77
CA SER A 178 38.73 17.22 -28.32
C SER A 178 37.55 17.50 -27.37
N SER A 179 37.50 16.70 -26.30
CA SER A 179 36.35 16.50 -25.44
C SER A 179 35.90 17.72 -24.63
N GLU A 180 36.63 18.83 -24.61
CA GLU A 180 36.18 20.00 -23.85
C GLU A 180 35.64 21.10 -24.75
N THR A 181 36.35 21.53 -25.79
CA THR A 181 35.90 22.68 -26.58
C THR A 181 34.77 22.32 -27.54
N VAL A 182 34.85 21.17 -28.22
CA VAL A 182 33.80 20.76 -29.18
C VAL A 182 32.58 20.22 -28.43
N LEU A 183 32.77 19.55 -27.29
CA LEU A 183 31.67 19.19 -26.41
C LEU A 183 31.07 20.41 -25.70
N ALA A 184 31.89 21.41 -25.33
CA ALA A 184 31.41 22.68 -24.82
C ALA A 184 30.64 23.43 -25.90
N THR A 185 31.08 23.47 -27.16
CA THR A 185 30.36 24.17 -28.22
C THR A 185 29.10 23.43 -28.68
N CYS A 186 29.14 22.10 -28.85
CA CYS A 186 27.92 21.32 -29.09
C CYS A 186 26.94 21.38 -27.91
N GLY A 187 27.46 21.44 -26.68
CA GLY A 187 26.68 21.63 -25.45
C GLY A 187 26.18 23.07 -25.24
N PHE A 188 26.93 24.10 -25.69
CA PHE A 188 26.58 25.52 -25.61
C PHE A 188 25.56 25.90 -26.66
N LEU A 189 25.70 25.36 -27.86
CA LEU A 189 24.77 25.55 -28.97
C LEU A 189 23.39 24.97 -28.71
N LEU A 190 23.37 23.87 -27.98
CA LEU A 190 22.16 23.19 -27.57
C LEU A 190 21.74 23.58 -26.15
N HIS A 191 22.39 24.57 -25.49
CA HIS A 191 22.29 24.88 -24.05
C HIS A 191 20.97 24.42 -23.42
N VAL A 192 20.97 23.15 -23.01
CA VAL A 192 19.80 22.39 -22.52
C VAL A 192 19.43 22.87 -21.10
N SER A 193 20.17 23.82 -20.53
CA SER A 193 19.94 24.36 -19.18
C SER A 193 18.88 25.45 -19.11
N ALA A 194 18.41 26.00 -20.24
CA ALA A 194 17.29 26.97 -20.27
C ALA A 194 15.93 26.32 -20.57
N PHE A 195 15.89 25.00 -20.79
CA PHE A 195 14.75 24.29 -21.37
C PHE A 195 14.11 23.26 -20.46
N TYR A 196 13.81 23.70 -19.25
CA TYR A 196 12.90 22.98 -18.40
C TYR A 196 11.89 23.98 -17.89
N VAL A 197 10.67 23.96 -18.44
CA VAL A 197 9.53 24.61 -17.78
C VAL A 197 9.25 23.76 -16.54
N PRO A 198 9.49 24.27 -15.31
CA PRO A 198 9.10 23.55 -14.12
C PRO A 198 7.58 23.39 -14.14
N LEU A 199 7.08 22.19 -13.89
CA LEU A 199 5.69 21.99 -13.49
C LEU A 199 5.57 22.39 -12.02
N TYR A 200 5.50 23.70 -11.73
CA TYR A 200 4.81 24.15 -10.52
C TYR A 200 3.29 24.07 -10.76
N PRO A 201 2.50 23.74 -9.74
CA PRO A 201 1.07 23.97 -9.80
C PRO A 201 0.81 25.49 -9.85
N LEU A 202 -0.20 25.86 -10.64
CA LEU A 202 -1.04 27.07 -10.59
C LEU A 202 -0.38 28.38 -10.09
N GLY A 203 -0.38 29.41 -10.95
CA GLY A 203 0.11 30.75 -10.61
C GLY A 203 -0.67 31.41 -9.44
N PRO A 204 -0.17 32.55 -8.94
CA PRO A 204 -0.69 33.22 -7.74
C PRO A 204 -2.19 33.52 -7.80
N GLU A 205 -2.77 33.69 -8.99
CA GLU A 205 -4.21 33.93 -9.15
C GLU A 205 -5.08 32.71 -8.77
N ALA A 206 -4.56 31.49 -8.95
CA ALA A 206 -5.26 30.25 -8.62
C ALA A 206 -4.93 29.74 -7.21
N GLU A 207 -3.80 30.14 -6.63
CA GLU A 207 -3.55 30.02 -5.19
C GLU A 207 -4.39 31.04 -4.41
N GLU A 208 -4.56 32.28 -4.90
CA GLU A 208 -5.48 33.28 -4.33
C GLU A 208 -6.95 32.86 -4.51
N GLU A 209 -7.34 32.26 -5.64
CA GLU A 209 -8.70 31.68 -5.80
C GLU A 209 -8.91 30.48 -4.87
N ALA A 210 -7.93 29.58 -4.72
CA ALA A 210 -8.04 28.43 -3.82
C ALA A 210 -8.00 28.85 -2.33
N GLU A 211 -7.22 29.87 -1.97
CA GLU A 211 -7.22 30.47 -0.63
C GLU A 211 -8.52 31.24 -0.37
N ARG A 212 -9.08 31.96 -1.36
CA ARG A 212 -10.41 32.59 -1.24
C ARG A 212 -11.53 31.57 -1.14
N GLU A 213 -11.50 30.50 -1.92
CA GLU A 213 -12.48 29.40 -1.82
C GLU A 213 -12.36 28.66 -0.48
N ALA A 214 -11.15 28.49 0.04
CA ALA A 214 -10.90 27.90 1.36
C ALA A 214 -11.30 28.83 2.52
N GLU A 215 -11.07 30.14 2.40
CA GLU A 215 -11.52 31.16 3.36
C GLU A 215 -13.05 31.33 3.33
N GLU A 216 -13.69 31.30 2.16
CA GLU A 216 -15.15 31.31 2.02
C GLU A 216 -15.78 30.04 2.59
N ALA A 217 -15.15 28.87 2.39
CA ALA A 217 -15.59 27.61 3.00
C ALA A 217 -15.40 27.59 4.53
N ALA A 218 -14.30 28.18 5.05
CA ALA A 218 -14.05 28.33 6.48
C ALA A 218 -14.98 29.37 7.13
N ALA A 219 -15.33 30.45 6.42
CA ALA A 219 -16.31 31.45 6.84
C ALA A 219 -17.74 30.88 6.84
N ALA A 220 -18.09 30.06 5.85
CA ALA A 220 -19.37 29.33 5.82
C ALA A 220 -19.48 28.32 6.97
N GLN A 221 -18.39 27.66 7.36
CA GLN A 221 -18.35 26.79 8.54
C GLN A 221 -18.43 27.57 9.87
N LYS A 222 -17.81 28.77 9.96
CA LYS A 222 -17.96 29.65 11.13
C LYS A 222 -19.36 30.27 11.24
N ALA A 223 -20.01 30.58 10.11
CA ALA A 223 -21.38 31.10 10.09
C ALA A 223 -22.43 30.06 10.51
N ALA A 224 -22.13 28.76 10.37
CA ALA A 224 -22.97 27.67 10.85
C ALA A 224 -22.80 27.36 12.35
N GLY A 225 -21.85 28.00 13.05
CA GLY A 225 -21.56 27.72 14.45
C GLY A 225 -21.09 28.94 15.23
N GLY A 226 -22.03 29.72 15.77
CA GLY A 226 -21.73 30.66 16.85
C GLY A 226 -22.51 31.97 16.78
N GLY A 227 -23.62 32.04 17.52
CA GLY A 227 -24.26 33.30 17.87
C GLY A 227 -23.52 34.02 19.00
N GLY A 228 -23.66 35.35 19.04
CA GLY A 228 -23.57 36.15 20.26
C GLY A 228 -22.55 37.30 20.25
N GLY A 229 -23.07 38.54 20.25
CA GLY A 229 -22.54 39.60 21.13
C GLY A 229 -21.78 40.79 20.51
N GLY A 230 -22.54 41.83 20.13
CA GLY A 230 -22.44 43.21 20.65
C GLY A 230 -21.17 44.08 20.46
N GLY A 231 -21.36 45.27 19.87
CA GLY A 231 -20.90 46.52 20.50
C GLY A 231 -19.97 47.47 19.73
N ALA A 232 -20.58 48.53 19.18
CA ALA A 232 -20.20 49.96 19.26
C ALA A 232 -19.03 50.58 18.44
N ASP A 233 -19.44 51.64 17.71
CA ASP A 233 -18.85 52.97 17.52
C ASP A 233 -17.63 53.23 16.60
N GLY A 234 -17.94 53.78 15.41
CA GLY A 234 -17.66 55.20 15.11
C GLY A 234 -16.32 55.56 14.43
N PRO A 235 -16.23 56.76 13.80
CA PRO A 235 -16.01 56.87 12.35
C PRO A 235 -14.82 57.76 11.95
N ASP A 236 -14.48 57.79 10.65
CA ASP A 236 -13.94 58.92 9.85
C ASP A 236 -13.34 58.37 8.53
N ALA A 237 -13.29 59.02 7.38
CA ALA A 237 -14.01 60.11 6.74
C ALA A 237 -13.55 60.12 5.26
N CYS A 238 -14.47 60.41 4.35
CA CYS A 238 -14.33 61.14 3.09
C CYS A 238 -13.13 60.96 2.12
N GLY A 239 -13.46 60.76 0.84
CA GLY A 239 -13.02 61.73 -0.19
C GLY A 239 -12.45 61.18 -1.49
N ALA A 240 -13.35 61.01 -2.47
CA ALA A 240 -13.18 60.97 -3.93
C ALA A 240 -11.85 61.48 -4.56
N SER A 241 -11.37 60.79 -5.61
CA SER A 241 -11.60 61.21 -7.01
C SER A 241 -10.87 60.30 -7.99
N ALA A 242 -11.54 59.98 -9.10
CA ALA A 242 -11.02 59.30 -10.27
C ALA A 242 -10.11 60.21 -11.11
N VAL A 243 -9.04 59.65 -11.70
CA VAL A 243 -8.45 60.04 -13.00
C VAL A 243 -7.77 58.80 -13.60
N GLY A 244 -7.97 58.56 -14.89
CA GLY A 244 -7.42 57.42 -15.62
C GLY A 244 -6.08 57.64 -16.33
N GLU A 245 -5.66 56.54 -16.94
CA GLU A 245 -4.77 56.35 -18.09
C GLU A 245 -3.24 56.44 -17.96
N SER A 246 -2.64 55.30 -18.36
CA SER A 246 -1.45 55.09 -19.20
C SER A 246 -0.06 54.88 -18.56
N SER A 247 0.41 53.63 -18.73
CA SER A 247 1.74 53.13 -19.08
C SER A 247 3.00 53.81 -18.52
N ASP A 248 3.85 53.05 -17.82
CA ASP A 248 5.15 52.64 -18.37
C ASP A 248 5.92 51.64 -17.47
N GLY A 249 6.42 50.57 -18.10
CA GLY A 249 7.71 49.93 -17.84
C GLY A 249 8.05 49.38 -16.45
N ALA A 250 7.56 48.18 -16.11
CA ALA A 250 8.22 47.32 -15.14
C ALA A 250 8.94 46.18 -15.88
N ASN A 251 10.26 46.12 -15.72
CA ASN A 251 11.16 45.16 -16.35
C ASN A 251 10.93 43.76 -15.72
N PRO A 252 10.55 42.72 -16.49
CA PRO A 252 10.09 41.43 -15.96
C PRO A 252 11.23 40.50 -15.47
N PHE A 253 12.35 41.06 -14.98
CA PHE A 253 13.58 40.32 -14.66
C PHE A 253 14.00 40.38 -13.18
N GLU A 254 13.16 40.88 -12.28
CA GLU A 254 13.49 41.03 -10.84
C GLU A 254 12.67 40.15 -9.90
N ASP A 255 12.19 38.99 -10.37
CA ASP A 255 11.59 38.00 -9.47
C ASP A 255 12.68 37.29 -8.65
N SER A 256 12.64 37.47 -7.32
CA SER A 256 13.51 36.81 -6.34
C SER A 256 13.55 35.28 -6.49
N ASP A 257 12.46 34.70 -7.00
CA ASP A 257 12.34 33.26 -7.28
C ASP A 257 13.11 32.82 -8.53
N MET A 258 13.27 33.70 -9.52
CA MET A 258 14.07 33.45 -10.73
C MET A 258 15.57 33.41 -10.41
N LEU A 259 16.03 34.27 -9.49
CA LEU A 259 17.42 34.30 -9.02
C LEU A 259 17.79 33.08 -8.17
N ALA A 260 16.90 32.63 -7.29
CA ALA A 260 17.08 31.38 -6.52
C ALA A 260 17.07 30.14 -7.43
N ALA A 261 16.23 30.14 -8.47
CA ALA A 261 16.22 29.11 -9.50
C ALA A 261 17.53 29.09 -10.30
N LEU A 262 18.06 30.26 -10.68
CA LEU A 262 19.35 30.42 -11.37
C LEU A 262 20.56 30.00 -10.53
N GLU A 263 20.54 30.19 -9.21
CA GLU A 263 21.57 29.65 -8.31
C GLU A 263 21.49 28.13 -8.17
N SER A 264 20.27 27.56 -8.14
CA SER A 264 20.08 26.11 -8.09
C SER A 264 20.55 25.38 -9.36
N LEU A 265 20.53 26.07 -10.50
CA LEU A 265 21.00 25.57 -11.80
C LEU A 265 22.53 25.41 -11.89
N LYS A 266 23.29 25.97 -10.94
CA LYS A 266 24.74 25.73 -10.80
C LYS A 266 25.06 24.43 -10.06
N THR A 267 24.06 23.77 -9.48
CA THR A 267 24.25 22.62 -8.59
C THR A 267 23.82 21.32 -9.24
N THR A 268 24.60 20.27 -9.04
CA THR A 268 24.34 18.92 -9.58
C THR A 268 23.08 18.29 -8.94
N PRO A 269 22.39 17.34 -9.61
CA PRO A 269 21.29 16.58 -9.00
C PRO A 269 21.67 15.93 -7.67
N GLU A 270 22.92 15.51 -7.54
CA GLU A 270 23.50 14.98 -6.32
C GLU A 270 23.55 16.03 -5.21
N GLU A 271 24.02 17.26 -5.50
CA GLU A 271 24.05 18.36 -4.53
C GLU A 271 22.65 18.82 -4.10
N ARG A 272 21.68 18.82 -5.03
CA ARG A 272 20.28 19.12 -4.70
C ARG A 272 19.67 18.03 -3.81
N ALA A 273 19.88 16.77 -4.16
CA ALA A 273 19.44 15.64 -3.34
C ALA A 273 20.10 15.64 -1.95
N GLU A 274 21.38 16.03 -1.86
CA GLU A 274 22.12 16.16 -0.61
C GLU A 274 21.60 17.32 0.25
N ARG A 275 21.26 18.47 -0.36
CA ARG A 275 20.59 19.59 0.32
C ARG A 275 19.25 19.15 0.90
N GLN A 276 18.45 18.41 0.14
CA GLN A 276 17.17 17.90 0.62
C GLN A 276 17.35 16.84 1.72
N LYS A 277 18.36 15.97 1.61
CA LYS A 277 18.75 15.06 2.69
C LYS A 277 19.08 15.82 3.97
N ALA A 278 19.82 16.94 3.88
CA ALA A 278 20.19 17.75 5.04
C ALA A 278 18.95 18.34 5.72
N LYS A 279 18.01 18.94 4.95
CA LYS A 279 16.75 19.47 5.47
C LYS A 279 15.88 18.39 6.13
N GLY A 280 15.76 17.22 5.50
CA GLY A 280 15.03 16.09 6.07
C GLY A 280 15.66 15.57 7.37
N ASN A 281 16.99 15.53 7.44
CA ASN A 281 17.72 15.11 8.64
C ASN A 281 17.55 16.12 9.79
N GLU A 282 17.53 17.42 9.48
CA GLU A 282 17.25 18.47 10.47
C GLU A 282 15.84 18.33 11.04
N ALA A 283 14.84 18.16 10.17
CA ALA A 283 13.46 17.91 10.59
C ALA A 283 13.33 16.66 11.48
N MET A 284 14.03 15.56 11.15
CA MET A 284 14.02 14.34 11.98
C MET A 284 14.69 14.51 13.35
N ARG A 285 15.54 15.53 13.54
CA ARG A 285 16.11 15.88 14.85
C ARG A 285 15.21 16.83 15.64
N SER A 286 14.36 17.58 14.95
CA SER A 286 13.39 18.47 15.58
C SER A 286 12.34 17.68 16.36
N ARG A 287 11.79 18.31 17.40
CA ARG A 287 10.64 17.79 18.18
C ARG A 287 9.32 18.44 17.78
N GLU A 288 9.33 19.25 16.73
CA GLU A 288 8.13 19.95 16.24
C GLU A 288 7.05 18.95 15.79
N PRO A 289 5.77 19.26 16.02
CA PRO A 289 4.67 18.55 15.39
C PRO A 289 4.81 18.61 13.86
N HIS A 290 4.45 17.55 13.16
CA HIS A 290 4.60 17.40 11.71
C HIS A 290 6.04 17.32 11.16
N ALA A 291 7.09 17.39 11.98
CA ALA A 291 8.47 17.31 11.51
C ALA A 291 8.79 16.02 10.74
N ALA A 292 8.22 14.88 11.16
CA ALA A 292 8.37 13.62 10.44
C ALA A 292 7.64 13.61 9.08
N SER A 293 6.51 14.31 8.94
CA SER A 293 5.79 14.46 7.66
C SER A 293 6.58 15.32 6.69
N PHE A 294 7.11 16.44 7.19
CA PHE A 294 7.99 17.32 6.43
C PHE A 294 9.28 16.60 6.00
N ALA A 295 9.85 15.76 6.87
CA ALA A 295 11.00 14.94 6.50
C ALA A 295 10.70 13.97 5.35
N VAL A 296 9.52 13.32 5.35
CA VAL A 296 9.08 12.46 4.23
C VAL A 296 9.04 13.23 2.92
N GLU A 297 8.48 14.45 2.94
CA GLU A 297 8.39 15.32 1.78
C GLU A 297 9.79 15.66 1.23
N ARG A 298 10.68 16.15 2.09
CA ARG A 298 12.06 16.50 1.70
C ARG A 298 12.85 15.30 1.17
N TYR A 299 12.74 14.12 1.78
CA TYR A 299 13.40 12.93 1.22
C TYR A 299 12.78 12.50 -0.11
N SER A 300 11.47 12.69 -0.30
CA SER A 300 10.79 12.38 -1.56
C SER A 300 11.21 13.34 -2.67
N GLU A 301 11.34 14.64 -2.39
CA GLU A 301 11.94 15.63 -3.29
C GLU A 301 13.38 15.22 -3.66
N GLY A 302 14.21 14.84 -2.68
CA GLY A 302 15.57 14.38 -2.94
C GLY A 302 15.65 13.12 -3.81
N LEU A 303 14.66 12.22 -3.73
CA LEU A 303 14.55 11.05 -4.61
C LEU A 303 14.01 11.42 -6.00
N ALA A 304 13.16 12.44 -6.09
CA ALA A 304 12.61 12.95 -7.35
C ALA A 304 13.69 13.60 -8.24
N GLU A 305 14.77 14.12 -7.64
CA GLU A 305 15.97 14.59 -8.34
C GLU A 305 16.72 13.47 -9.10
N ARG A 306 16.41 12.20 -8.80
CA ARG A 306 17.03 11.00 -9.40
C ARG A 306 18.57 11.02 -9.33
N PRO A 307 19.16 11.10 -8.12
CA PRO A 307 20.61 11.09 -7.96
C PRO A 307 21.20 9.80 -8.54
N ARG A 308 22.32 9.91 -9.28
CA ARG A 308 22.97 8.74 -9.90
C ARG A 308 23.74 7.90 -8.88
N ASP A 309 24.15 8.51 -7.77
CA ASP A 309 24.81 7.80 -6.69
C ASP A 309 23.84 6.86 -5.97
N ALA A 310 24.07 5.55 -6.14
CA ALA A 310 23.31 4.50 -5.50
C ALA A 310 23.39 4.58 -3.96
N ARG A 311 24.50 5.06 -3.39
CA ARG A 311 24.67 5.21 -1.93
C ARG A 311 23.81 6.34 -1.39
N LEU A 312 23.77 7.48 -2.07
CA LEU A 312 22.90 8.59 -1.73
C LEU A 312 21.42 8.19 -1.82
N ARG A 313 21.03 7.53 -2.91
CA ARG A 313 19.66 7.00 -3.08
C ARG A 313 19.27 6.02 -1.96
N ALA A 314 20.13 5.04 -1.66
CA ALA A 314 19.93 4.10 -0.56
C ALA A 314 19.77 4.81 0.79
N THR A 315 20.56 5.87 1.03
CA THR A 315 20.48 6.68 2.26
C THR A 315 19.16 7.44 2.36
N LEU A 316 18.72 8.08 1.26
CA LEU A 316 17.44 8.78 1.20
C LEU A 316 16.26 7.84 1.47
N LEU A 317 16.26 6.65 0.85
CA LEU A 317 15.26 5.61 1.11
C LEU A 317 15.28 5.13 2.56
N ALA A 318 16.46 4.86 3.12
CA ALA A 318 16.60 4.43 4.52
C ALA A 318 16.10 5.51 5.52
N ASN A 319 16.32 6.78 5.20
CA ASN A 319 15.86 7.90 6.02
C ASN A 319 14.35 8.15 5.86
N ARG A 320 13.81 8.02 4.64
CA ARG A 320 12.37 8.11 4.38
C ARG A 320 11.61 6.96 5.06
N ALA A 321 12.15 5.75 5.04
CA ALA A 321 11.64 4.61 5.80
C ALA A 321 11.59 4.91 7.31
N ALA A 322 12.61 5.58 7.84
CA ALA A 322 12.64 6.01 9.25
C ALA A 322 11.55 7.04 9.56
N ALA A 323 11.36 8.03 8.69
CA ALA A 323 10.30 9.03 8.85
C ALA A 323 8.90 8.39 8.76
N HIS A 324 8.68 7.47 7.80
CA HIS A 324 7.44 6.70 7.72
C HIS A 324 7.19 5.84 8.96
N THR A 325 8.24 5.26 9.54
CA THR A 325 8.15 4.48 10.79
C THR A 325 7.66 5.37 11.95
N SER A 326 8.20 6.58 12.10
CA SER A 326 7.75 7.54 13.13
C SER A 326 6.29 7.93 12.96
N LEU A 327 5.80 7.99 11.73
CA LEU A 327 4.40 8.27 11.39
C LEU A 327 3.50 7.02 11.43
N ARG A 328 4.03 5.84 11.78
CA ARG A 328 3.32 4.54 11.74
C ARG A 328 2.79 4.16 10.34
N ASN A 329 3.42 4.67 9.29
CA ASN A 329 3.15 4.34 7.90
C ASN A 329 3.90 3.05 7.50
N TRP A 330 3.53 1.93 8.09
CA TRP A 330 4.32 0.67 8.04
C TRP A 330 4.54 0.12 6.62
N ARG A 331 3.54 0.17 5.73
CA ARG A 331 3.69 -0.35 4.36
C ARG A 331 4.70 0.46 3.55
N ARG A 332 4.61 1.79 3.58
CA ARG A 332 5.57 2.67 2.89
C ARG A 332 6.98 2.53 3.47
N ALA A 333 7.09 2.39 4.80
CA ALA A 333 8.38 2.13 5.45
C ALA A 333 9.00 0.79 5.00
N LEU A 334 8.17 -0.24 4.80
CA LEU A 334 8.60 -1.55 4.31
C LEU A 334 9.06 -1.49 2.85
N ASP A 335 8.33 -0.82 1.98
CA ASP A 335 8.68 -0.67 0.56
C ASP A 335 10.01 0.08 0.41
N ASP A 336 10.17 1.21 1.10
CA ASP A 336 11.42 1.97 1.12
C ASP A 336 12.59 1.14 1.69
N ALA A 337 12.33 0.32 2.70
CA ALA A 337 13.36 -0.53 3.32
C ALA A 337 13.85 -1.63 2.36
N LYS A 338 12.94 -2.23 1.57
CA LYS A 338 13.28 -3.22 0.54
C LYS A 338 14.14 -2.61 -0.55
N GLU A 339 13.87 -1.36 -0.93
CA GLU A 339 14.59 -0.66 -2.00
C GLU A 339 15.98 -0.14 -1.54
N ALA A 340 16.12 0.23 -0.26
CA ALA A 340 17.34 0.83 0.27
C ALA A 340 18.55 -0.12 0.36
N LEU A 341 18.35 -1.43 0.49
CA LEU A 341 19.40 -2.45 0.65
C LEU A 341 20.48 -2.09 1.71
N ALA A 342 20.07 -1.47 2.81
CA ALA A 342 20.95 -1.02 3.89
C ALA A 342 20.57 -1.65 5.24
N VAL A 343 21.55 -1.96 6.09
CA VAL A 343 21.34 -2.60 7.43
C VAL A 343 20.27 -1.88 8.26
N LYS A 344 20.35 -0.56 8.38
CA LYS A 344 19.39 0.25 9.16
C LYS A 344 18.00 0.28 8.54
N ALA A 345 17.91 0.12 7.22
CA ALA A 345 16.64 0.03 6.51
C ALA A 345 16.03 -1.36 6.72
N ALA A 346 16.83 -2.43 6.58
CA ALA A 346 16.42 -3.81 6.80
C ALA A 346 15.82 -4.03 8.20
N ARG A 347 16.45 -3.48 9.25
CA ARG A 347 15.90 -3.53 10.63
C ARG A 347 14.50 -2.88 10.72
N ARG A 348 14.34 -1.69 10.15
CA ARG A 348 13.07 -0.96 10.17
C ARG A 348 12.00 -1.66 9.32
N GLY A 349 12.39 -2.20 8.17
CA GLY A 349 11.54 -3.01 7.31
C GLY A 349 11.07 -4.27 8.03
N ALA A 350 11.96 -5.01 8.69
CA ALA A 350 11.61 -6.19 9.48
C ALA A 350 10.63 -5.86 10.62
N ALA A 351 10.88 -4.77 11.35
CA ALA A 351 9.95 -4.29 12.39
C ALA A 351 8.59 -3.87 11.81
N ALA A 352 8.56 -3.18 10.67
CA ALA A 352 7.33 -2.77 10.00
C ALA A 352 6.53 -3.97 9.47
N ALA A 353 7.20 -4.95 8.85
CA ALA A 353 6.58 -6.20 8.40
C ALA A 353 6.01 -7.00 9.57
N LEU A 354 6.72 -7.06 10.71
CA LEU A 354 6.22 -7.68 11.94
C LEU A 354 4.94 -6.99 12.45
N ARG A 355 4.90 -5.64 12.46
CA ARG A 355 3.69 -4.88 12.83
C ARG A 355 2.53 -5.06 11.86
N LEU A 356 2.79 -5.42 10.61
CA LEU A 356 1.79 -5.76 9.60
C LEU A 356 1.35 -7.23 9.63
N GLY A 357 1.96 -8.07 10.47
CA GLY A 357 1.70 -9.52 10.50
C GLY A 357 2.32 -10.30 9.32
N LEU A 358 3.19 -9.67 8.54
CA LEU A 358 3.89 -10.28 7.41
C LEU A 358 5.15 -11.02 7.89
N LEU A 359 4.96 -12.13 8.63
CA LEU A 359 6.05 -12.83 9.32
C LEU A 359 7.16 -13.32 8.38
N ALA A 360 6.79 -13.88 7.23
CA ALA A 360 7.76 -14.37 6.25
C ALA A 360 8.66 -13.24 5.69
N GLU A 361 8.07 -12.08 5.39
CA GLU A 361 8.83 -10.91 4.91
C GLU A 361 9.69 -10.31 6.02
N ALA A 362 9.17 -10.25 7.24
CA ALA A 362 9.91 -9.77 8.40
C ALA A 362 11.15 -10.63 8.66
N LYS A 363 11.01 -11.95 8.54
CA LYS A 363 12.11 -12.92 8.68
C LYS A 363 13.17 -12.72 7.60
N ALA A 364 12.76 -12.69 6.33
CA ALA A 364 13.68 -12.51 5.20
C ALA A 364 14.47 -11.20 5.31
N LEU A 365 13.83 -10.10 5.69
CA LEU A 365 14.49 -8.81 5.90
C LEU A 365 15.45 -8.82 7.09
N SER A 366 15.11 -9.52 8.16
CA SER A 366 15.99 -9.65 9.33
C SER A 366 17.24 -10.46 8.99
N GLU A 367 17.08 -11.58 8.29
CA GLU A 367 18.19 -12.43 7.84
C GLU A 367 19.11 -11.70 6.86
N GLU A 368 18.54 -10.99 5.87
CA GLU A 368 19.33 -10.19 4.93
C GLU A 368 20.05 -9.04 5.64
N GLY A 369 19.38 -8.36 6.57
CA GLY A 369 19.98 -7.34 7.41
C GLY A 369 21.19 -7.84 8.19
N LEU A 370 21.09 -9.03 8.79
CA LEU A 370 22.19 -9.69 9.51
C LEU A 370 23.34 -10.06 8.58
N ARG A 371 23.05 -10.47 7.34
CA ARG A 371 24.04 -10.78 6.30
C ARG A 371 24.84 -9.54 5.90
N LEU A 372 24.19 -8.38 5.87
CA LEU A 372 24.81 -7.09 5.54
C LEU A 372 25.69 -6.53 6.67
N CYS A 373 25.52 -6.97 7.93
CA CYS A 373 26.27 -6.49 9.11
C CYS A 373 27.74 -6.96 9.19
N GLY A 374 28.40 -7.31 8.08
CA GLY A 374 29.74 -7.90 8.07
C GLY A 374 30.75 -7.17 8.98
N GLY A 375 31.08 -7.78 10.14
CA GLY A 375 32.13 -7.40 11.10
C GLY A 375 31.98 -6.06 11.84
N GLY A 376 31.30 -5.06 11.27
CA GLY A 376 31.08 -3.73 11.85
C GLY A 376 29.59 -3.40 11.95
N GLY A 377 29.11 -3.12 13.17
CA GLY A 377 27.70 -2.83 13.45
C GLY A 377 27.05 -3.77 14.45
N GLU A 378 27.75 -4.09 15.55
CA GLU A 378 27.24 -5.01 16.57
C GLU A 378 25.95 -4.50 17.24
N SER A 379 25.78 -3.18 17.33
CA SER A 379 24.54 -2.53 17.80
C SER A 379 23.36 -2.83 16.87
N GLU A 380 23.50 -2.58 15.56
CA GLU A 380 22.46 -2.87 14.58
C GLU A 380 22.16 -4.37 14.47
N ALA A 381 23.19 -5.22 14.56
CA ALA A 381 23.02 -6.67 14.59
C ALA A 381 22.27 -7.12 15.85
N ALA A 382 22.52 -6.52 17.01
CA ALA A 382 21.77 -6.81 18.24
C ALA A 382 20.29 -6.45 18.11
N GLU A 383 19.96 -5.28 17.56
CA GLU A 383 18.56 -4.89 17.33
C GLU A 383 17.87 -5.81 16.31
N LEU A 384 18.56 -6.22 15.24
CA LEU A 384 18.04 -7.18 14.26
C LEU A 384 17.77 -8.56 14.90
N ARG A 385 18.68 -9.04 15.77
CA ARG A 385 18.45 -10.28 16.54
C ARG A 385 17.27 -10.17 17.48
N SER A 386 17.04 -8.99 18.09
CA SER A 386 15.83 -8.73 18.89
C SER A 386 14.57 -8.90 18.05
N VAL A 387 14.51 -8.26 16.88
CA VAL A 387 13.37 -8.39 15.96
C VAL A 387 13.20 -9.83 15.48
N ALA A 388 14.30 -10.54 15.18
CA ALA A 388 14.26 -11.96 14.82
C ALA A 388 13.67 -12.83 15.94
N SER A 389 14.01 -12.56 17.20
CA SER A 389 13.43 -13.25 18.36
C SER A 389 11.93 -12.99 18.49
N GLU A 390 11.47 -11.75 18.27
CA GLU A 390 10.04 -11.43 18.28
C GLU A 390 9.28 -12.17 17.15
N ILE A 391 9.87 -12.24 15.95
CA ILE A 391 9.32 -12.99 14.81
C ILE A 391 9.20 -14.48 15.16
N ALA A 392 10.27 -15.10 15.68
CA ALA A 392 10.28 -16.50 16.05
C ALA A 392 9.25 -16.82 17.15
N ALA A 393 9.12 -15.95 18.16
CA ALA A 393 8.10 -16.09 19.19
C ALA A 393 6.67 -16.03 18.61
N ARG A 394 6.44 -15.16 17.62
CA ARG A 394 5.14 -15.04 16.96
C ARG A 394 4.84 -16.25 16.06
N GLU A 395 5.81 -16.74 15.31
CA GLU A 395 5.68 -17.98 14.52
C GLU A 395 5.35 -19.18 15.43
N ALA A 396 6.06 -19.33 16.55
CA ALA A 396 5.80 -20.39 17.51
C ALA A 396 4.41 -20.29 18.14
N ALA A 397 3.93 -19.08 18.44
CA ALA A 397 2.59 -18.87 18.98
C ALA A 397 1.47 -19.21 17.98
N GLU A 398 1.62 -18.80 16.71
CA GLU A 398 0.66 -19.15 15.65
C GLU A 398 0.66 -20.66 15.37
N GLU A 399 1.83 -21.30 15.38
CA GLU A 399 1.93 -22.76 15.23
C GLU A 399 1.30 -23.50 16.41
N ALA A 400 1.58 -23.08 17.65
CA ALA A 400 0.97 -23.67 18.83
C ALA A 400 -0.56 -23.53 18.80
N LYS A 401 -1.08 -22.39 18.35
CA LYS A 401 -2.52 -22.17 18.16
C LYS A 401 -3.08 -23.10 17.08
N ARG A 402 -2.37 -23.28 15.96
CA ARG A 402 -2.77 -24.19 14.87
C ARG A 402 -2.82 -25.64 15.33
N VAL A 403 -1.78 -26.10 16.03
CA VAL A 403 -1.71 -27.46 16.60
C VAL A 403 -2.81 -27.68 17.62
N ALA A 404 -3.05 -26.73 18.53
CA ALA A 404 -4.12 -26.83 19.52
C ALA A 404 -5.51 -26.85 18.86
N ALA A 405 -5.73 -26.05 17.81
CA ALA A 405 -6.99 -26.07 17.06
C ALA A 405 -7.19 -27.40 16.30
N ALA A 406 -6.13 -27.94 15.69
CA ALA A 406 -6.18 -29.23 15.01
C ALA A 406 -6.44 -30.38 16.01
N ALA A 407 -5.81 -30.35 17.19
CA ALA A 407 -6.04 -31.32 18.25
C ALA A 407 -7.49 -31.26 18.77
N ARG A 408 -8.03 -30.05 18.97
CA ARG A 408 -9.44 -29.87 19.36
C ARG A 408 -10.40 -30.40 18.30
N ALA A 409 -10.17 -30.08 17.03
CA ALA A 409 -11.00 -30.58 15.93
C ALA A 409 -10.93 -32.11 15.80
N ALA A 410 -9.76 -32.71 16.03
CA ALA A 410 -9.61 -34.16 16.07
C ALA A 410 -10.41 -34.79 17.22
N MET A 411 -10.33 -34.21 18.43
CA MET A 411 -11.12 -34.66 19.59
C MET A 411 -12.63 -34.54 19.34
N GLU A 412 -13.09 -33.45 18.71
CA GLU A 412 -14.50 -33.24 18.39
C GLU A 412 -15.00 -34.26 17.35
N GLU A 413 -14.20 -34.59 16.33
CA GLU A 413 -14.55 -35.60 15.34
C GLU A 413 -14.55 -37.02 15.94
N GLU A 414 -13.58 -37.34 16.82
CA GLU A 414 -13.55 -38.61 17.55
C GLU A 414 -14.79 -38.77 18.43
N LEU A 415 -15.17 -37.72 19.17
CA LEU A 415 -16.40 -37.68 19.95
C LEU A 415 -17.63 -37.89 19.05
N ALA A 416 -17.73 -37.16 17.94
CA ALA A 416 -18.86 -37.30 17.01
C ALA A 416 -18.95 -38.71 16.42
N ALA A 417 -17.81 -39.34 16.10
CA ALA A 417 -17.75 -40.72 15.64
C ALA A 417 -18.20 -41.70 16.73
N ALA A 418 -17.76 -41.51 17.97
CA ALA A 418 -18.17 -42.33 19.11
C ALA A 418 -19.67 -42.25 19.39
N LEU A 419 -20.27 -41.07 19.27
CA LEU A 419 -21.72 -40.86 19.41
C LEU A 419 -22.51 -41.56 18.30
N ARG A 420 -22.08 -41.38 17.04
CA ARG A 420 -22.71 -42.03 15.87
C ARG A 420 -22.63 -43.56 15.97
N ALA A 421 -21.49 -44.11 16.39
CA ALA A 421 -21.32 -45.55 16.56
C ALA A 421 -22.27 -46.15 17.61
N ARG A 422 -22.67 -45.35 18.61
CA ARG A 422 -23.58 -45.74 19.69
C ARG A 422 -25.04 -45.37 19.42
N GLY A 423 -25.35 -44.76 18.28
CA GLY A 423 -26.70 -44.31 17.94
C GLY A 423 -27.22 -43.19 18.84
N LEU A 424 -26.33 -42.41 19.47
CA LEU A 424 -26.71 -41.31 20.35
C LEU A 424 -26.94 -40.03 19.53
N ALA A 425 -28.15 -39.50 19.60
CA ALA A 425 -28.51 -38.19 19.07
C ALA A 425 -28.53 -37.18 20.22
N VAL A 426 -27.48 -36.36 20.33
CA VAL A 426 -27.36 -35.31 21.35
C VAL A 426 -27.83 -33.99 20.76
N GLY A 427 -28.82 -33.37 21.40
CA GLY A 427 -29.42 -32.10 21.04
C GLY A 427 -28.87 -30.92 21.83
N GLU A 428 -29.53 -29.78 21.68
CA GLU A 428 -29.19 -28.58 22.45
C GLU A 428 -29.49 -28.75 23.95
N PHE A 429 -28.99 -27.82 24.75
CA PHE A 429 -29.33 -27.76 26.17
C PHE A 429 -30.77 -27.29 26.31
N LEU A 430 -31.56 -27.97 27.14
CA LEU A 430 -32.96 -27.61 27.40
C LEU A 430 -33.09 -26.26 28.13
N ASP A 431 -32.08 -25.88 28.92
CA ASP A 431 -32.05 -24.62 29.67
C ASP A 431 -30.65 -23.99 29.68
N GLU A 432 -30.57 -22.71 29.33
CA GLU A 432 -29.30 -21.96 29.25
C GLU A 432 -28.73 -21.63 30.64
N GLY A 433 -29.58 -21.47 31.66
CA GLY A 433 -29.14 -21.29 33.05
C GLY A 433 -28.49 -22.54 33.61
N LEU A 434 -29.08 -23.70 33.32
CA LEU A 434 -28.57 -25.02 33.65
C LEU A 434 -27.28 -25.34 32.90
N ARG A 435 -27.21 -24.93 31.62
CA ARG A 435 -25.97 -25.00 30.84
C ARG A 435 -24.85 -24.19 31.50
N GLN A 436 -25.11 -22.98 31.99
CA GLN A 436 -24.09 -22.19 32.68
C GLN A 436 -23.66 -22.81 34.01
N GLN A 437 -24.57 -23.45 34.74
CA GLN A 437 -24.26 -24.16 35.98
C GLN A 437 -23.46 -25.45 35.76
N CYS A 438 -23.76 -26.20 34.69
CA CYS A 438 -23.13 -27.49 34.41
C CYS A 438 -21.87 -27.37 33.52
N VAL A 439 -21.83 -26.38 32.62
CA VAL A 439 -20.85 -26.27 31.51
C VAL A 439 -20.19 -24.88 31.47
N GLY A 440 -20.49 -24.00 32.44
CA GLY A 440 -19.82 -22.69 32.55
C GLY A 440 -18.32 -22.80 32.84
N GLU A 441 -17.62 -21.66 32.80
CA GLU A 441 -16.15 -21.54 32.93
C GLU A 441 -15.55 -22.21 34.19
N HIS A 442 -16.37 -22.54 35.20
CA HIS A 442 -15.92 -23.07 36.49
C HIS A 442 -16.05 -24.60 36.63
N ALA A 443 -16.90 -25.29 35.85
CA ALA A 443 -17.14 -26.73 35.99
C ALA A 443 -16.47 -27.57 34.88
N GLY A 444 -16.43 -27.08 33.64
CA GLY A 444 -15.74 -27.74 32.52
C GLY A 444 -16.28 -29.13 32.11
N ALA A 445 -17.34 -29.62 32.76
CA ALA A 445 -17.94 -30.92 32.52
C ALA A 445 -18.69 -30.91 31.19
N ARG A 446 -18.25 -31.75 30.26
CA ARG A 446 -18.79 -31.86 28.91
C ARG A 446 -18.77 -33.32 28.50
N LEU A 447 -19.60 -33.69 27.54
CA LEU A 447 -19.49 -34.98 26.90
C LEU A 447 -18.10 -35.10 26.24
N TRP A 448 -17.36 -36.15 26.53
CA TRP A 448 -16.05 -36.41 25.93
C TRP A 448 -15.84 -37.91 25.71
N TYR A 449 -14.90 -38.26 24.84
CA TYR A 449 -14.61 -39.65 24.49
C TYR A 449 -13.19 -39.99 24.90
N ASP A 450 -13.04 -41.05 25.71
CA ASP A 450 -11.76 -41.65 26.03
C ASP A 450 -11.42 -42.66 24.94
N SER A 451 -10.51 -42.29 24.02
CA SER A 451 -10.06 -43.19 22.96
C SER A 451 -9.18 -44.33 23.46
N ALA A 452 -8.57 -44.22 24.65
CA ALA A 452 -7.74 -45.27 25.24
C ALA A 452 -8.58 -46.36 25.93
N ALA A 453 -9.60 -45.95 26.69
CA ALA A 453 -10.57 -46.87 27.29
C ALA A 453 -11.66 -47.31 26.28
N ALA A 454 -11.81 -46.57 25.19
CA ALA A 454 -12.90 -46.67 24.23
C ALA A 454 -14.28 -46.39 24.83
N GLU A 455 -14.35 -45.55 25.86
CA GLU A 455 -15.56 -45.25 26.65
C GLU A 455 -16.02 -43.80 26.45
N LEU A 456 -17.34 -43.60 26.41
CA LEU A 456 -17.94 -42.27 26.40
C LEU A 456 -18.19 -41.79 27.84
N HIS A 457 -17.85 -40.54 28.11
CA HIS A 457 -18.00 -39.90 29.40
C HIS A 457 -19.05 -38.79 29.32
N SER A 458 -20.08 -38.87 30.16
CA SER A 458 -21.19 -37.92 30.18
C SER A 458 -21.35 -37.28 31.55
N PRO A 459 -21.47 -35.95 31.64
CA PRO A 459 -22.07 -35.33 32.82
C PRO A 459 -23.54 -35.73 32.96
N VAL A 460 -24.07 -35.77 34.18
CA VAL A 460 -25.47 -36.09 34.47
C VAL A 460 -25.98 -35.16 35.57
N LEU A 461 -27.16 -34.57 35.35
CA LEU A 461 -27.86 -33.81 36.38
C LEU A 461 -28.94 -34.69 37.01
N LEU A 462 -28.92 -34.82 38.33
CA LEU A 462 -29.98 -35.46 39.10
C LEU A 462 -30.90 -34.39 39.70
N LEU A 463 -32.21 -34.55 39.50
CA LEU A 463 -33.24 -33.70 40.08
C LEU A 463 -34.06 -34.49 41.09
N TYR A 464 -34.30 -33.89 42.26
CA TYR A 464 -35.15 -34.43 43.32
C TYR A 464 -36.39 -33.53 43.45
N PRO A 465 -37.39 -33.68 42.58
CA PRO A 465 -38.48 -32.71 42.45
C PRO A 465 -39.35 -32.62 43.72
N GLU A 466 -39.51 -33.70 44.49
CA GLU A 466 -40.26 -33.66 45.77
C GLU A 466 -39.56 -32.81 46.84
N ALA A 467 -38.23 -32.71 46.78
CA ALA A 467 -37.40 -31.95 47.72
C ALA A 467 -36.98 -30.57 47.16
N SER A 468 -37.26 -30.28 45.89
CA SER A 468 -36.74 -29.12 45.16
C SER A 468 -35.22 -28.98 45.24
N MET A 469 -34.51 -30.12 45.17
CA MET A 469 -33.06 -30.21 45.22
C MET A 469 -32.49 -30.78 43.93
N SER A 470 -31.20 -30.55 43.67
CA SER A 470 -30.47 -31.12 42.55
C SER A 470 -29.03 -31.45 42.92
N ASP A 471 -28.43 -32.39 42.21
CA ASP A 471 -27.01 -32.72 42.25
C ASP A 471 -26.47 -32.88 40.84
N PHE A 472 -25.19 -32.53 40.64
CA PHE A 472 -24.52 -32.62 39.35
C PHE A 472 -23.33 -33.58 39.43
N ILE A 473 -23.38 -34.66 38.66
CA ILE A 473 -22.28 -35.61 38.49
C ILE A 473 -21.50 -35.17 37.25
N GLN A 474 -20.24 -34.78 37.46
CA GLN A 474 -19.42 -34.17 36.41
C GLN A 474 -18.97 -35.17 35.34
N ASP A 475 -18.76 -36.42 35.72
CA ASP A 475 -18.19 -37.45 34.87
C ASP A 475 -18.81 -38.81 35.22
N VAL A 476 -19.52 -39.40 34.25
CA VAL A 476 -20.09 -40.75 34.31
C VAL A 476 -19.58 -41.50 33.09
N ALA A 477 -18.76 -42.53 33.31
CA ALA A 477 -18.29 -43.39 32.23
C ALA A 477 -19.43 -44.27 31.69
N GLU A 478 -19.33 -44.66 30.42
CA GLU A 478 -20.34 -45.44 29.70
C GLU A 478 -20.77 -46.73 30.39
N GLY A 479 -19.86 -47.38 31.12
CA GLY A 479 -20.10 -48.64 31.82
C GLY A 479 -20.64 -48.49 33.24
N GLU A 480 -20.66 -47.29 33.81
CA GLU A 480 -21.06 -47.06 35.20
C GLU A 480 -22.59 -47.14 35.37
N ARG A 481 -23.03 -47.84 36.42
CA ARG A 481 -24.46 -48.03 36.70
C ARG A 481 -24.98 -46.88 37.53
N LEU A 482 -26.21 -46.44 37.24
CA LEU A 482 -26.86 -45.39 38.03
C LEU A 482 -26.99 -45.78 39.53
N ALA A 483 -27.18 -47.06 39.83
CA ALA A 483 -27.25 -47.55 41.19
C ALA A 483 -25.95 -47.31 41.97
N ASP A 484 -24.77 -47.44 41.33
CA ASP A 484 -23.49 -47.23 42.00
C ASP A 484 -23.37 -45.75 42.44
N HIS A 485 -23.80 -44.80 41.60
CA HIS A 485 -23.85 -43.38 41.97
C HIS A 485 -24.90 -43.09 43.04
N LEU A 486 -26.10 -43.65 42.93
CA LEU A 486 -27.16 -43.46 43.93
C LEU A 486 -26.79 -44.05 45.28
N GLU A 487 -26.06 -45.17 45.33
CA GLU A 487 -25.53 -45.76 46.57
C GLU A 487 -24.42 -44.90 47.19
N GLU A 488 -23.57 -44.28 46.36
CA GLU A 488 -22.56 -43.35 46.87
C GLU A 488 -23.21 -42.10 47.49
N MET A 489 -24.26 -41.58 46.86
CA MET A 489 -24.97 -40.37 47.29
C MET A 489 -26.00 -40.60 48.42
N PHE A 490 -26.66 -41.76 48.45
CA PHE A 490 -27.82 -42.06 49.30
C PHE A 490 -27.71 -43.40 50.06
N GLY A 491 -26.50 -43.88 50.30
CA GLY A 491 -26.23 -45.15 50.97
C GLY A 491 -26.73 -45.24 52.42
N GLU A 492 -26.77 -46.46 52.96
CA GLU A 492 -27.44 -46.78 54.25
C GLU A 492 -26.79 -46.17 55.51
N ALA A 493 -25.58 -45.63 55.40
CA ALA A 493 -24.95 -44.94 56.53
C ALA A 493 -25.69 -43.63 56.82
N ALA A 494 -26.09 -43.42 58.08
CA ALA A 494 -26.75 -42.18 58.52
C ALA A 494 -25.95 -40.89 58.22
N GLU A 495 -24.66 -41.02 57.92
CA GLU A 495 -23.74 -39.96 57.50
C GLU A 495 -23.88 -39.56 56.02
N ARG A 496 -24.41 -40.44 55.16
CA ARG A 496 -24.59 -40.21 53.72
C ARG A 496 -25.97 -39.70 53.34
N SER A 497 -26.96 -39.80 54.23
CA SER A 497 -28.29 -39.20 54.01
C SER A 497 -28.16 -37.68 53.92
N PRO A 498 -28.65 -37.03 52.84
CA PRO A 498 -28.57 -35.58 52.73
C PRO A 498 -29.31 -34.86 53.85
N PRO A 499 -28.85 -33.67 54.28
CA PRO A 499 -29.43 -32.94 55.42
C PRO A 499 -30.86 -32.48 55.17
N TRP A 500 -31.27 -32.38 53.90
CA TRP A 500 -32.63 -32.03 53.50
C TRP A 500 -33.62 -33.21 53.59
N ASP A 501 -33.14 -34.46 53.61
CA ASP A 501 -33.98 -35.66 53.73
C ASP A 501 -34.26 -35.99 55.21
N THR A 502 -35.02 -35.11 55.86
CA THR A 502 -35.40 -35.27 57.27
C THR A 502 -36.24 -36.53 57.54
N GLU A 503 -36.99 -36.99 56.54
CA GLU A 503 -37.82 -38.21 56.60
C GLU A 503 -37.03 -39.49 56.29
N ARG A 504 -35.77 -39.37 55.84
CA ARG A 504 -34.91 -40.49 55.40
C ARG A 504 -35.59 -41.38 54.35
N LYS A 505 -36.35 -40.77 53.44
CA LYS A 505 -37.09 -41.48 52.38
C LYS A 505 -36.25 -41.69 51.12
N TYR A 506 -35.18 -40.92 50.93
CA TYR A 506 -34.24 -41.06 49.84
C TYR A 506 -33.14 -42.06 50.19
N ALA A 507 -33.50 -43.34 50.32
CA ALA A 507 -32.54 -44.43 50.44
C ALA A 507 -32.31 -45.07 49.07
N ALA A 508 -31.06 -45.33 48.67
CA ALA A 508 -30.70 -45.88 47.36
C ALA A 508 -31.63 -47.00 46.81
N PRO A 509 -32.00 -48.07 47.55
CA PRO A 509 -32.87 -49.13 47.04
C PRO A 509 -34.34 -48.69 46.84
N ALA A 510 -34.75 -47.58 47.45
CA ALA A 510 -36.07 -46.99 47.31
C ALA A 510 -36.15 -45.95 46.19
N LEU A 511 -35.03 -45.54 45.60
CA LEU A 511 -34.99 -44.53 44.55
C LEU A 511 -35.28 -45.12 43.18
N GLN A 512 -36.06 -44.39 42.38
CA GLN A 512 -36.41 -44.74 41.01
C GLN A 512 -36.06 -43.57 40.08
N PRO A 513 -35.06 -43.72 39.20
CA PRO A 513 -34.73 -42.71 38.20
C PRO A 513 -35.72 -42.73 37.02
N TYR A 514 -36.01 -41.54 36.50
CA TYR A 514 -36.88 -41.26 35.35
C TYR A 514 -36.24 -40.21 34.43
N LEU A 515 -36.47 -40.33 33.13
CA LEU A 515 -36.26 -39.25 32.16
C LEU A 515 -37.60 -38.63 31.82
N VAL A 516 -37.65 -37.30 31.79
CA VAL A 516 -38.80 -36.55 31.26
C VAL A 516 -38.42 -36.13 29.85
N LEU A 517 -39.15 -36.65 28.87
CA LEU A 517 -38.94 -36.36 27.45
C LEU A 517 -40.06 -35.45 26.97
N ASP A 518 -39.70 -34.32 26.36
CA ASP A 518 -40.67 -33.44 25.71
C ASP A 518 -41.22 -34.12 24.46
N ALA A 519 -42.54 -34.12 24.29
CA ALA A 519 -43.17 -34.55 23.06
C ALA A 519 -43.08 -33.40 22.05
N ASP A 520 -42.58 -33.68 20.85
CA ASP A 520 -42.51 -32.70 19.76
C ASP A 520 -43.88 -32.04 19.50
N GLY A 521 -44.07 -30.81 19.99
CA GLY A 521 -45.10 -29.90 19.52
C GLY A 521 -46.42 -29.76 20.31
N GLU A 522 -46.64 -30.45 21.43
CA GLU A 522 -47.79 -30.16 22.31
C GLU A 522 -47.35 -29.73 23.71
N ALA A 523 -47.58 -28.44 24.01
CA ALA A 523 -47.37 -27.89 25.33
C ALA A 523 -48.30 -28.57 26.34
N GLY A 524 -47.75 -29.43 27.21
CA GLY A 524 -48.39 -29.69 28.50
C GLY A 524 -48.18 -31.05 29.17
N VAL A 525 -47.70 -32.10 28.49
CA VAL A 525 -47.47 -33.41 29.14
C VAL A 525 -46.20 -34.07 28.62
N GLY A 526 -45.12 -33.99 29.39
CA GLY A 526 -43.89 -34.74 29.13
C GLY A 526 -44.13 -36.26 29.27
N THR A 527 -43.40 -37.07 28.51
CA THR A 527 -43.44 -38.52 28.68
C THR A 527 -42.36 -38.95 29.68
N CYS A 528 -42.78 -39.45 30.85
CA CYS A 528 -41.85 -40.02 31.83
C CYS A 528 -41.42 -41.43 31.42
N ARG A 529 -40.14 -41.61 31.11
CA ARG A 529 -39.51 -42.92 30.86
C ARG A 529 -38.77 -43.38 32.09
N ARG A 530 -39.15 -44.55 32.62
CA ARG A 530 -38.49 -45.18 33.75
C ARG A 530 -37.13 -45.71 33.33
N LEU A 531 -36.08 -45.36 34.08
CA LEU A 531 -34.74 -45.92 33.92
C LEU A 531 -34.52 -47.11 34.84
N ASP A 532 -33.72 -48.08 34.40
CA ASP A 532 -33.22 -49.16 35.23
C ASP A 532 -31.92 -48.72 35.91
N ALA A 533 -32.00 -48.52 37.23
CA ALA A 533 -30.86 -48.12 38.04
C ALA A 533 -29.72 -49.16 38.01
N SER A 534 -30.04 -50.44 37.79
CA SER A 534 -29.05 -51.52 37.79
C SER A 534 -28.19 -51.59 36.51
N THR A 535 -28.46 -50.72 35.54
CA THR A 535 -27.75 -50.66 34.26
C THR A 535 -27.15 -49.27 34.03
N ALA A 536 -26.23 -49.18 33.08
CA ALA A 536 -25.61 -47.92 32.71
C ALA A 536 -26.59 -46.96 32.01
N LEU A 537 -26.37 -45.66 32.16
CA LEU A 537 -27.27 -44.64 31.61
C LEU A 537 -27.19 -44.58 30.07
N LEU A 538 -25.98 -44.60 29.50
CA LEU A 538 -25.78 -44.37 28.07
C LEU A 538 -26.47 -45.39 27.16
N PRO A 539 -26.42 -46.73 27.42
CA PRO A 539 -27.17 -47.69 26.62
C PRO A 539 -28.69 -47.47 26.65
N GLN A 540 -29.21 -47.02 27.80
CA GLN A 540 -30.64 -46.69 27.94
C GLN A 540 -31.00 -45.44 27.12
N LEU A 541 -30.13 -44.42 27.11
CA LEU A 541 -30.27 -43.23 26.27
C LEU A 541 -30.23 -43.58 24.77
N ALA A 542 -29.31 -44.46 24.35
CA ALA A 542 -29.22 -44.92 22.96
C ALA A 542 -30.50 -45.65 22.50
N ALA A 543 -31.11 -46.46 23.38
CA ALA A 543 -32.39 -47.09 23.10
C ALA A 543 -33.52 -46.06 22.88
N LEU A 544 -33.53 -44.98 23.66
CA LEU A 544 -34.47 -43.86 23.46
C LEU A 544 -34.19 -43.11 22.15
N CYS A 545 -32.92 -42.90 21.77
CA CYS A 545 -32.59 -42.32 20.47
C CYS A 545 -33.09 -43.16 19.30
N ALA A 546 -33.05 -44.50 19.41
CA ALA A 546 -33.62 -45.40 18.41
C ALA A 546 -35.15 -45.29 18.29
N GLU A 547 -35.85 -44.86 19.35
CA GLU A 547 -37.28 -44.55 19.35
C GLU A 547 -37.60 -43.15 18.78
N GLY A 548 -36.58 -42.36 18.41
CA GLY A 548 -36.72 -41.02 17.83
C GLY A 548 -36.51 -39.86 18.80
N TYR A 549 -36.14 -40.14 20.06
CA TYR A 549 -35.90 -39.08 21.05
C TYR A 549 -34.49 -38.48 20.92
N THR A 550 -34.37 -37.18 21.16
CA THR A 550 -33.08 -36.50 21.23
C THR A 550 -32.70 -36.30 22.69
N VAL A 551 -31.48 -36.71 23.05
CA VAL A 551 -30.97 -36.52 24.41
C VAL A 551 -30.44 -35.10 24.53
N PRO A 552 -30.82 -34.31 25.53
CA PRO A 552 -30.28 -32.97 25.71
C PRO A 552 -28.77 -33.00 25.99
N GLY A 553 -28.07 -31.89 25.72
CA GLY A 553 -26.61 -31.77 25.87
C GLY A 553 -26.04 -32.21 27.23
N VAL A 554 -26.87 -32.22 28.27
CA VAL A 554 -26.65 -32.92 29.56
C VAL A 554 -27.93 -33.70 29.91
N PRO A 555 -27.86 -35.03 30.10
CA PRO A 555 -28.99 -35.83 30.59
C PRO A 555 -29.50 -35.32 31.95
N ILE A 556 -30.81 -35.11 32.06
CA ILE A 556 -31.50 -34.69 33.28
C ILE A 556 -32.33 -35.85 33.81
N VAL A 557 -31.87 -36.49 34.88
CA VAL A 557 -32.52 -37.64 35.50
C VAL A 557 -33.29 -37.21 36.73
N HIS A 558 -34.60 -37.44 36.73
CA HIS A 558 -35.48 -37.18 37.85
C HIS A 558 -35.50 -38.40 38.77
N VAL A 559 -35.11 -38.23 40.02
CA VAL A 559 -35.02 -39.30 41.01
C VAL A 559 -36.14 -39.12 42.02
N VAL A 560 -37.03 -40.11 42.11
CA VAL A 560 -38.20 -40.10 43.01
C VAL A 560 -38.25 -41.35 43.88
N VAL A 561 -38.92 -41.27 45.03
CA VAL A 561 -39.09 -42.43 45.91
C VAL A 561 -40.16 -43.36 45.35
N ARG A 562 -39.77 -44.62 45.11
CA ARG A 562 -40.62 -45.67 44.55
C ARG A 562 -41.83 -45.96 45.44
N ARG A 563 -43.00 -46.13 44.81
CA ARG A 563 -44.32 -46.37 45.42
C ARG A 563 -44.80 -45.25 46.35
N SER A 564 -44.18 -44.06 46.31
CA SER A 564 -44.65 -42.90 47.07
C SER A 564 -45.96 -42.33 46.50
N ALA A 565 -46.62 -41.46 47.26
CA ALA A 565 -47.74 -40.67 46.72
C ALA A 565 -47.26 -39.71 45.62
N PHE A 566 -46.05 -39.15 45.80
CA PHE A 566 -45.42 -38.24 44.86
C PHE A 566 -45.11 -38.92 43.52
N GLU A 567 -44.52 -40.13 43.50
CA GLU A 567 -44.23 -40.85 42.25
C GLU A 567 -45.51 -41.07 41.42
N ARG A 568 -46.61 -41.45 42.07
CA ARG A 568 -47.90 -41.64 41.40
C ARG A 568 -48.42 -40.36 40.76
N GLU A 569 -48.25 -39.22 41.43
CA GLU A 569 -48.64 -37.92 40.91
C GLU A 569 -47.72 -37.46 39.79
N PHE A 570 -46.39 -37.57 39.98
CA PHE A 570 -45.36 -37.25 39.00
C PHE A 570 -45.56 -38.00 37.67
N LEU A 571 -45.92 -39.28 37.74
CA LEU A 571 -46.25 -40.08 36.55
C LEU A 571 -47.58 -39.65 35.91
N ARG A 572 -48.55 -39.18 36.70
CA ARG A 572 -49.85 -38.70 36.20
C ARG A 572 -49.73 -37.37 35.46
N THR A 573 -48.84 -36.51 35.92
CA THR A 573 -48.63 -35.16 35.37
C THR A 573 -47.58 -35.12 34.26
N GLY A 574 -46.99 -36.26 33.90
CA GLY A 574 -45.96 -36.30 32.85
C GLY A 574 -44.67 -35.59 33.25
N GLY A 575 -44.34 -35.60 34.54
CA GLY A 575 -43.11 -35.00 35.06
C GLY A 575 -43.26 -33.54 35.48
N ALA A 576 -44.43 -32.93 35.29
CA ALA A 576 -44.75 -31.63 35.89
C ALA A 576 -45.03 -31.83 37.40
N ALA A 577 -44.02 -31.54 38.23
CA ALA A 577 -44.14 -31.55 39.69
C ALA A 577 -44.58 -30.18 40.22
#